data_AF-A0A8J6NK19-F1
#
_entry.id   AF-A0A8J6NK19-F1
#
_cell.length_a   1.000
_cell.length_b   1.000
_cell.length_c   1.000
_cell.angle_alpha   90.00
_cell.angle_beta   90.00
_cell.angle_gamma   90.00
#
_symmetry.space_group_name_H-M   'P 1'
#
loop_
_entity.id
_entity.type
_entity.pdbx_description
1 polymer ?
#
loop_
_entity_poly.entity_id
_entity_poly.type
_entity_poly.pdbx_seq_one_letter_code
_entity_poly.pdbx_strand_id
1 'polypeptide(L)'
;MKHLIPYILFFSLLLSACGAIQSAPTTPTISPEDIRATADEMVYGMLTQTQAAMPTNTLAPPTNTPLPIATATITLVPTQSALDGSPTISVATTSPSAIIVPTNTSASTNVFACTEKPLTGWTGDSARLSVTNYVNDSTANVFLCITTKYDNDAGYINIPVVKSNSADVPMGCYSATAWVDGKKDFNATTTFCINNTNNVQLIIDDNRLTFTAGCAPNC
;
A
#
# COMPACT_ATOMS: atom_id res chain seq x y z
N MET A 1 32.69 -55.12 -12.40
CA MET A 1 33.28 -53.88 -12.97
C MET A 1 32.87 -53.58 -14.42
N LYS A 2 32.52 -54.57 -15.28
CA LYS A 2 32.08 -54.32 -16.68
C LYS A 2 30.75 -53.56 -16.82
N HIS A 3 29.87 -53.60 -15.82
CA HIS A 3 28.57 -52.89 -15.85
C HIS A 3 28.62 -51.44 -15.37
N LEU A 4 29.77 -50.93 -14.92
CA LEU A 4 29.88 -49.58 -14.35
C LEU A 4 30.19 -48.51 -15.41
N ILE A 5 30.83 -48.93 -16.51
CA ILE A 5 31.17 -48.09 -17.67
C ILE A 5 29.94 -47.43 -18.34
N PRO A 6 28.81 -48.13 -18.60
CA PRO A 6 27.66 -47.49 -19.25
C PRO A 6 26.98 -46.41 -18.39
N TYR A 7 26.99 -46.55 -17.05
CA TYR A 7 26.37 -45.58 -16.15
C TYR A 7 27.14 -44.25 -16.09
N ILE A 8 28.48 -44.29 -16.10
CA ILE A 8 29.31 -43.07 -16.10
C ILE A 8 29.13 -42.29 -17.41
N LEU A 9 28.97 -43.00 -18.54
CA LEU A 9 28.80 -42.39 -19.85
C LEU A 9 27.41 -41.72 -19.98
N PHE A 10 26.37 -42.34 -19.39
CA PHE A 10 25.02 -41.75 -19.34
C PHE A 10 24.95 -40.51 -18.45
N PHE A 11 25.64 -40.52 -17.30
CA PHE A 11 25.66 -39.36 -16.38
C PHE A 11 26.40 -38.16 -16.98
N SER A 12 27.48 -38.40 -17.73
CA SER A 12 28.23 -37.34 -18.43
C SER A 12 27.39 -36.62 -19.50
N LEU A 13 26.46 -37.33 -20.15
CA LEU A 13 25.58 -36.73 -21.16
C LEU A 13 24.56 -35.78 -20.53
N LEU A 14 24.00 -36.16 -19.37
CA LEU A 14 23.02 -35.36 -18.62
C LEU A 14 23.60 -34.03 -18.11
N LEU A 15 24.87 -33.99 -17.72
CA LEU A 15 25.51 -32.76 -17.28
C LEU A 15 25.80 -31.78 -18.44
N SER A 16 25.96 -32.25 -19.68
CA SER A 16 26.23 -31.38 -20.84
C SER A 16 25.01 -30.58 -21.32
N ALA A 17 23.79 -31.02 -20.99
CA ALA A 17 22.55 -30.34 -21.37
C ALA A 17 22.16 -29.19 -20.42
N CYS A 18 22.85 -29.05 -19.28
CA CYS A 18 22.56 -28.00 -18.28
C CYS A 18 23.56 -26.83 -18.35
N GLY A 19 24.20 -26.60 -19.51
CA GLY A 19 25.18 -25.53 -19.73
C GLY A 19 24.82 -24.48 -20.80
N ALA A 20 23.76 -24.69 -21.59
CA ALA A 20 23.45 -23.86 -22.76
C ALA A 20 22.40 -22.75 -22.49
N ILE A 21 22.26 -22.29 -21.25
CA ILE A 21 21.43 -21.11 -20.90
C ILE A 21 22.36 -19.94 -20.58
N GLN A 22 23.16 -19.54 -21.56
CA GLN A 22 23.78 -18.21 -21.62
C GLN A 22 23.37 -17.55 -22.93
N SER A 23 22.06 -17.31 -23.05
CA SER A 23 21.59 -16.25 -23.93
C SER A 23 21.89 -14.94 -23.22
N ALA A 24 22.89 -14.20 -23.71
CA ALA A 24 23.05 -12.80 -23.35
C ALA A 24 21.69 -12.10 -23.47
N PRO A 25 21.26 -11.28 -22.50
CA PRO A 25 20.06 -10.51 -22.64
C PRO A 25 20.30 -9.50 -23.77
N THR A 26 19.75 -9.77 -24.96
CA THR A 26 19.47 -8.71 -25.92
C THR A 26 18.42 -7.83 -25.27
N THR A 27 18.87 -6.80 -24.56
CA THR A 27 18.03 -5.70 -24.11
C THR A 27 17.27 -5.20 -25.33
N PRO A 28 15.93 -5.35 -25.41
CA PRO A 28 15.19 -4.64 -26.43
C PRO A 28 15.43 -3.16 -26.14
N THR A 29 16.09 -2.47 -27.08
CA THR A 29 16.24 -1.01 -27.05
C THR A 29 14.85 -0.44 -27.23
N ILE A 30 14.09 -0.37 -26.14
CA ILE A 30 12.77 0.23 -26.13
C ILE A 30 13.02 1.73 -26.04
N SER A 31 12.78 2.40 -27.14
CA SER A 31 12.87 3.84 -27.22
C SER A 31 11.80 4.46 -26.30
N PRO A 32 12.12 5.45 -25.45
CA PRO A 32 11.18 6.01 -24.47
C PRO A 32 9.94 6.65 -25.12
N GLU A 33 9.96 6.88 -26.42
CA GLU A 33 8.82 7.34 -27.21
C GLU A 33 7.73 6.26 -27.38
N ASP A 34 8.11 4.99 -27.55
CA ASP A 34 7.16 3.87 -27.76
C ASP A 34 6.42 3.48 -26.47
N ILE A 35 7.06 3.67 -25.30
CA ILE A 35 6.44 3.45 -23.99
C ILE A 35 5.31 4.46 -23.76
N ARG A 36 5.47 5.70 -24.24
CA ARG A 36 4.45 6.75 -24.12
C ARG A 36 3.25 6.50 -25.01
N ALA A 37 3.49 6.12 -26.27
CA ALA A 37 2.40 5.83 -27.22
C ALA A 37 1.54 4.65 -26.76
N THR A 38 2.15 3.58 -26.22
CA THR A 38 1.42 2.41 -25.73
C THR A 38 0.61 2.72 -24.46
N ALA A 39 1.09 3.62 -23.61
CA ALA A 39 0.38 4.03 -22.41
C ALA A 39 -0.87 4.88 -22.72
N ASP A 40 -0.79 5.79 -23.67
CA ASP A 40 -1.92 6.67 -24.04
C ASP A 40 -3.08 5.88 -24.65
N GLU A 41 -2.81 4.84 -25.45
CA GLU A 41 -3.87 4.00 -26.03
C GLU A 41 -4.63 3.19 -24.97
N MET A 42 -3.95 2.66 -23.95
CA MET A 42 -4.62 1.90 -22.88
C MET A 42 -5.50 2.79 -21.99
N VAL A 43 -5.10 4.04 -21.75
CA VAL A 43 -5.89 5.00 -20.96
C VAL A 43 -7.18 5.38 -21.69
N TYR A 44 -7.12 5.64 -23.00
CA TYR A 44 -8.32 5.98 -23.79
C TYR A 44 -9.31 4.81 -23.92
N GLY A 45 -8.83 3.56 -23.99
CA GLY A 45 -9.68 2.38 -24.03
C GLY A 45 -10.51 2.19 -22.76
N MET A 46 -9.97 2.49 -21.58
CA MET A 46 -10.70 2.35 -20.31
C MET A 46 -11.72 3.46 -20.08
N LEU A 47 -11.44 4.69 -20.52
CA LEU A 47 -12.36 5.83 -20.41
C LEU A 47 -13.61 5.62 -21.27
N THR A 48 -13.46 5.08 -22.48
CA THR A 48 -14.58 4.88 -23.41
C THR A 48 -15.56 3.80 -22.95
N GLN A 49 -15.09 2.69 -22.36
CA GLN A 49 -15.99 1.69 -21.77
C GLN A 49 -16.75 2.22 -20.55
N THR A 50 -16.15 3.09 -19.75
CA THR A 50 -16.79 3.64 -18.54
C THR A 50 -17.94 4.59 -18.90
N GLN A 51 -17.83 5.32 -20.01
CA GLN A 51 -18.91 6.22 -20.45
C GLN A 51 -20.14 5.45 -20.98
N ALA A 52 -19.95 4.26 -21.55
CA ALA A 52 -21.05 3.42 -22.04
C ALA A 52 -21.82 2.70 -20.93
N ALA A 53 -21.23 2.54 -19.74
CA ALA A 53 -21.84 1.90 -18.59
C ALA A 53 -22.52 2.89 -17.61
N MET A 54 -22.51 4.19 -17.92
CA MET A 54 -23.15 5.19 -17.06
C MET A 54 -24.67 4.97 -17.09
N PRO A 55 -25.33 4.71 -15.94
CA PRO A 55 -26.76 4.43 -15.91
C PRO A 55 -27.54 5.68 -16.35
N THR A 56 -28.18 5.60 -17.51
CA THR A 56 -29.10 6.65 -17.96
C THR A 56 -30.33 6.62 -17.05
N ASN A 57 -30.33 7.47 -16.03
CA ASN A 57 -31.48 7.64 -15.14
C ASN A 57 -32.66 8.21 -15.94
N THR A 58 -33.58 7.33 -16.35
CA THR A 58 -34.90 7.72 -16.85
C THR A 58 -35.67 8.35 -15.69
N LEU A 59 -35.81 9.68 -15.72
CA LEU A 59 -36.60 10.43 -14.74
C LEU A 59 -38.06 9.98 -14.83
N ALA A 60 -38.56 9.33 -13.78
CA ALA A 60 -39.99 9.13 -13.60
C ALA A 60 -40.67 10.48 -13.33
N PRO A 61 -41.90 10.71 -13.85
CA PRO A 61 -42.61 11.97 -13.68
C PRO A 61 -42.93 12.25 -12.19
N PRO A 62 -42.87 13.52 -11.74
CA PRO A 62 -43.00 13.85 -10.34
C PRO A 62 -44.45 13.65 -9.84
N THR A 63 -44.59 12.85 -8.77
CA THR A 63 -45.83 12.75 -8.00
C THR A 63 -45.86 13.87 -6.96
N ASN A 64 -46.80 14.82 -7.12
CA ASN A 64 -47.02 15.92 -6.18
C ASN A 64 -47.54 15.40 -4.84
N THR A 65 -46.69 15.40 -3.80
CA THR A 65 -47.10 15.22 -2.41
C THR A 65 -46.93 16.56 -1.69
N PRO A 66 -47.99 17.17 -1.13
CA PRO A 66 -47.88 18.44 -0.44
C PRO A 66 -47.23 18.26 0.94
N LEU A 67 -46.13 18.97 1.19
CA LEU A 67 -45.52 19.08 2.53
C LEU A 67 -46.13 20.27 3.31
N PRO A 68 -46.20 20.18 4.65
CA PRO A 68 -46.65 21.28 5.49
C PRO A 68 -45.62 22.43 5.57
N ILE A 69 -46.15 23.64 5.74
CA ILE A 69 -45.45 24.92 5.81
C ILE A 69 -44.55 24.96 7.06
N ALA A 70 -43.25 25.14 6.86
CA ALA A 70 -42.30 25.44 7.93
C ALA A 70 -41.98 26.95 7.94
N THR A 71 -42.25 27.57 9.08
CA THR A 71 -42.00 28.98 9.42
C THR A 71 -40.51 29.30 9.39
N ALA A 72 -40.12 30.35 8.68
CA ALA A 72 -38.76 30.87 8.63
C ALA A 72 -38.44 31.73 9.85
N THR A 73 -37.25 31.59 10.45
CA THR A 73 -36.39 32.69 10.96
C THR A 73 -35.00 32.11 11.30
N ILE A 74 -33.94 32.65 10.69
CA ILE A 74 -32.75 33.26 11.31
C ILE A 74 -31.84 33.75 10.18
N THR A 75 -31.61 35.06 10.20
CA THR A 75 -30.72 35.81 9.31
C THR A 75 -29.28 35.70 9.82
N LEU A 76 -28.33 35.38 8.93
CA LEU A 76 -26.90 35.65 9.15
C LEU A 76 -26.29 36.30 7.90
N VAL A 77 -25.67 37.45 8.14
CA VAL A 77 -25.12 38.41 7.17
C VAL A 77 -23.72 37.96 6.73
N PRO A 78 -23.37 38.00 5.43
CA PRO A 78 -22.00 37.76 4.99
C PRO A 78 -21.14 39.02 5.17
N THR A 79 -20.02 38.90 5.88
CA THR A 79 -19.03 39.98 6.01
C THR A 79 -17.98 39.81 4.89
N GLN A 80 -18.01 40.70 3.90
CA GLN A 80 -16.90 40.91 2.96
C GLN A 80 -15.80 41.73 3.66
N SER A 81 -14.58 41.22 3.67
CA SER A 81 -13.39 42.05 3.92
C SER A 81 -12.74 42.38 2.59
N ALA A 82 -12.57 43.70 2.41
CA ALA A 82 -12.05 44.33 1.22
C ALA A 82 -10.52 44.20 1.11
N LEU A 83 -10.11 44.17 -0.14
CA LEU A 83 -8.77 44.34 -0.69
C LEU A 83 -8.32 45.80 -0.48
N ASP A 84 -7.10 46.06 0.03
CA ASP A 84 -6.26 47.14 -0.50
C ASP A 84 -4.81 47.11 0.03
N GLY A 85 -3.85 47.40 -0.86
CA GLY A 85 -2.60 48.09 -0.48
C GLY A 85 -1.22 47.41 -0.65
N SER A 86 -0.67 47.50 -1.87
CA SER A 86 0.73 47.88 -2.18
C SER A 86 1.84 46.81 -2.40
N PRO A 87 2.84 47.04 -3.30
CA PRO A 87 3.57 46.01 -4.05
C PRO A 87 5.02 45.79 -3.59
N THR A 88 5.59 44.60 -3.84
CA THR A 88 7.05 44.39 -3.86
C THR A 88 7.47 43.29 -4.85
N ILE A 89 8.66 43.49 -5.40
CA ILE A 89 9.32 42.99 -6.62
C ILE A 89 9.93 41.58 -6.46
N SER A 90 10.02 40.84 -7.59
CA SER A 90 10.88 39.67 -7.91
C SER A 90 10.75 38.42 -7.02
N VAL A 91 10.71 37.20 -7.54
CA VAL A 91 11.78 36.52 -8.28
C VAL A 91 11.16 35.35 -9.08
N ALA A 92 11.61 35.17 -10.33
CA ALA A 92 11.41 33.93 -11.05
C ALA A 92 12.26 32.83 -10.41
N THR A 93 11.61 31.85 -9.78
CA THR A 93 12.24 30.59 -9.36
C THR A 93 11.39 29.43 -9.85
N THR A 94 12.06 28.60 -10.64
CA THR A 94 11.64 27.30 -11.17
C THR A 94 10.89 26.46 -10.14
N SER A 95 9.62 26.18 -10.42
CA SER A 95 8.83 25.21 -9.64
C SER A 95 9.34 23.79 -9.92
N PRO A 96 9.70 23.00 -8.90
CA PRO A 96 10.04 21.59 -9.07
C PRO A 96 8.78 20.82 -9.50
N SER A 97 8.99 19.87 -10.42
CA SER A 97 7.99 18.92 -10.89
C SER A 97 7.16 18.38 -9.73
N ALA A 98 5.84 18.58 -9.81
CA ALA A 98 4.91 17.91 -8.93
C ALA A 98 5.10 16.39 -9.09
N ILE A 99 5.55 15.75 -8.02
CA ILE A 99 5.49 14.30 -7.89
C ILE A 99 4.00 13.96 -7.91
N ILE A 100 3.57 13.32 -8.99
CA ILE A 100 2.22 12.81 -9.16
C ILE A 100 2.13 11.60 -8.22
N VAL A 101 1.68 11.83 -6.98
CA VAL A 101 1.27 10.73 -6.10
C VAL A 101 -0.02 10.16 -6.70
N PRO A 102 -0.12 8.84 -6.96
CA PRO A 102 -1.35 8.26 -7.47
C PRO A 102 -2.49 8.51 -6.48
N THR A 103 -3.53 9.21 -6.94
CA THR A 103 -4.74 9.46 -6.19
C THR A 103 -5.51 8.15 -6.07
N ASN A 104 -5.71 7.68 -4.84
CA ASN A 104 -6.42 6.44 -4.54
C ASN A 104 -7.81 6.40 -5.22
N THR A 105 -8.02 5.37 -6.03
CA THR A 105 -9.36 4.95 -6.47
C THR A 105 -10.19 4.60 -5.23
N SER A 106 -11.28 5.33 -4.96
CA SER A 106 -12.22 4.94 -3.91
C SER A 106 -12.86 3.60 -4.27
N ALA A 107 -12.46 2.54 -3.56
CA ALA A 107 -13.04 1.22 -3.68
C ALA A 107 -14.08 0.99 -2.58
N SER A 108 -15.31 0.63 -2.97
CA SER A 108 -16.35 -0.02 -2.16
C SER A 108 -16.91 0.79 -0.98
N THR A 109 -18.22 0.68 -0.76
CA THR A 109 -18.95 1.26 0.39
C THR A 109 -18.62 0.62 1.74
N ASN A 110 -17.74 -0.39 1.76
CA ASN A 110 -17.19 -1.01 2.97
C ASN A 110 -15.70 -0.67 3.07
N VAL A 111 -15.38 0.59 3.33
CA VAL A 111 -14.00 1.00 3.55
C VAL A 111 -13.59 0.51 4.93
N PHE A 112 -12.54 -0.30 5.01
CA PHE A 112 -11.95 -0.63 6.31
C PHE A 112 -11.41 0.67 6.89
N ALA A 113 -11.88 1.06 8.08
CA ALA A 113 -11.46 2.32 8.72
C ALA A 113 -9.93 2.47 8.82
N CYS A 114 -9.21 1.34 8.88
CA CYS A 114 -7.76 1.32 8.91
C CYS A 114 -7.07 1.73 7.59
N THR A 115 -7.75 1.73 6.44
CA THR A 115 -7.15 2.11 5.14
C THR A 115 -7.34 3.59 4.79
N GLU A 116 -8.18 4.31 5.54
CA GLU A 116 -8.56 5.69 5.18
C GLU A 116 -7.51 6.72 5.57
N LYS A 117 -6.82 6.51 6.70
CA LYS A 117 -5.89 7.50 7.25
C LYS A 117 -4.65 6.87 7.88
N PRO A 118 -3.48 7.52 7.77
CA PRO A 118 -2.33 7.15 8.56
C PRO A 118 -2.63 7.44 10.04
N LEU A 119 -2.28 6.51 10.91
CA LEU A 119 -2.43 6.65 12.35
C LEU A 119 -1.19 7.37 12.91
N THR A 120 -1.31 8.69 13.11
CA THR A 120 -0.23 9.55 13.61
C THR A 120 -0.34 9.85 15.11
N GLY A 121 -1.48 9.52 15.72
CA GLY A 121 -1.75 9.62 17.14
C GLY A 121 -2.96 8.77 17.52
N TRP A 122 -3.08 8.44 18.80
CA TRP A 122 -4.13 7.58 19.34
C TRP A 122 -4.33 7.81 20.84
N THR A 123 -5.42 7.27 21.37
CA THR A 123 -5.76 7.29 22.79
C THR A 123 -5.33 5.97 23.44
N GLY A 124 -4.84 6.05 24.68
CA GLY A 124 -4.50 4.89 25.50
C GLY A 124 -3.03 4.48 25.42
N ASP A 125 -2.74 3.29 25.94
CA ASP A 125 -1.37 2.79 26.06
C ASP A 125 -0.77 2.36 24.71
N SER A 126 0.54 2.50 24.60
CA SER A 126 1.33 2.10 23.44
C SER A 126 2.25 0.92 23.77
N ALA A 127 2.45 0.03 22.80
CA ALA A 127 3.49 -0.99 22.83
C ALA A 127 4.59 -0.65 21.82
N ARG A 128 5.84 -1.00 22.13
CA ARG A 128 6.96 -0.89 21.20
C ARG A 128 7.01 -2.15 20.32
N LEU A 129 6.51 -2.06 19.10
CA LEU A 129 6.57 -3.15 18.11
C LEU A 129 7.93 -3.13 17.42
N SER A 130 8.70 -4.19 17.59
CA SER A 130 9.90 -4.43 16.79
C SER A 130 9.55 -5.23 15.54
N VAL A 131 10.20 -4.92 14.42
CA VAL A 131 10.05 -5.64 13.16
C VAL A 131 11.43 -6.02 12.68
N THR A 132 11.65 -7.30 12.43
CA THR A 132 12.95 -7.85 12.00
C THR A 132 12.79 -8.58 10.68
N ASN A 133 13.67 -8.26 9.73
CA ASN A 133 13.77 -8.91 8.45
C ASN A 133 14.96 -9.86 8.43
N TYR A 134 14.70 -11.17 8.38
CA TYR A 134 15.72 -12.22 8.27
C TYR A 134 16.03 -12.61 6.82
N VAL A 135 15.32 -12.05 5.84
CA VAL A 135 15.60 -12.30 4.43
C VAL A 135 16.87 -11.54 4.04
N ASN A 136 17.86 -12.26 3.54
CA ASN A 136 19.16 -11.68 3.18
C ASN A 136 19.05 -10.81 1.92
N ASP A 137 19.81 -9.71 1.89
CA ASP A 137 19.90 -8.77 0.77
C ASP A 137 18.52 -8.25 0.30
N SER A 138 17.60 -8.01 1.24
CA SER A 138 16.26 -7.51 0.93
C SER A 138 15.88 -6.27 1.75
N THR A 139 14.88 -5.57 1.26
CA THR A 139 14.16 -4.53 1.98
C THR A 139 12.70 -4.93 2.10
N ALA A 140 12.06 -4.56 3.20
CA ALA A 140 10.66 -4.82 3.43
C ALA A 140 9.90 -3.54 3.82
N ASN A 141 8.65 -3.45 3.41
CA ASN A 141 7.70 -2.48 3.94
C ASN A 141 6.58 -3.22 4.64
N VAL A 142 6.36 -2.94 5.92
CA VAL A 142 5.26 -3.53 6.69
C VAL A 142 4.15 -2.51 6.85
N PHE A 143 2.98 -2.81 6.29
CA PHE A 143 1.74 -2.09 6.52
C PHE A 143 0.96 -2.76 7.65
N LEU A 144 0.61 -1.97 8.66
CA LEU A 144 -0.23 -2.39 9.77
C LEU A 144 -1.59 -1.71 9.61
N CYS A 145 -2.63 -2.48 9.34
CA CYS A 145 -4.02 -2.05 9.51
C CYS A 145 -4.41 -2.27 10.97
N ILE A 146 -4.83 -1.21 11.66
CA ILE A 146 -5.00 -1.19 13.10
C ILE A 146 -6.46 -0.90 13.43
N THR A 147 -7.04 -1.74 14.28
CA THR A 147 -8.33 -1.52 14.90
C THR A 147 -8.15 -1.55 16.41
N THR A 148 -8.46 -0.44 17.07
CA THR A 148 -8.41 -0.33 18.53
C THR A 148 -9.82 -0.42 19.12
N LYS A 149 -9.91 -0.42 20.45
CA LYS A 149 -11.19 -0.35 21.16
C LYS A 149 -11.83 1.05 21.15
N TYR A 150 -11.12 2.06 20.66
CA TYR A 150 -11.60 3.44 20.59
C TYR A 150 -12.04 3.72 19.16
N ASP A 151 -13.31 4.11 18.97
CA ASP A 151 -13.96 4.19 17.65
C ASP A 151 -13.24 5.10 16.63
N ASN A 152 -12.42 6.05 17.09
CA ASN A 152 -11.71 7.01 16.24
C ASN A 152 -10.23 6.69 16.01
N ASP A 153 -9.70 5.67 16.69
CA ASP A 153 -8.28 5.32 16.67
C ASP A 153 -8.04 4.07 15.82
N ALA A 154 -8.67 4.03 14.65
CA ALA A 154 -8.37 3.09 13.56
C ALA A 154 -7.58 3.83 12.47
N GLY A 155 -6.63 3.14 11.86
CA GLY A 155 -5.78 3.71 10.82
C GLY A 155 -4.68 2.73 10.42
N TYR A 156 -3.71 3.22 9.67
CA TYR A 156 -2.55 2.43 9.30
C TYR A 156 -1.21 3.02 9.73
N ILE A 157 -0.24 2.16 9.94
CA ILE A 157 1.17 2.53 10.14
C ILE A 157 2.01 1.77 9.11
N ASN A 158 2.92 2.47 8.44
CA ASN A 158 3.91 1.89 7.55
C ASN A 158 5.29 1.88 8.21
N ILE A 159 5.94 0.73 8.22
CA ILE A 159 7.25 0.53 8.83
C ILE A 159 8.21 0.03 7.74
N PRO A 160 9.11 0.88 7.21
CA PRO A 160 10.18 0.42 6.34
C PRO A 160 11.23 -0.33 7.17
N VAL A 161 11.70 -1.46 6.65
CA VAL A 161 12.63 -2.36 7.34
C VAL A 161 13.70 -2.83 6.36
N VAL A 162 14.97 -2.57 6.67
CA VAL A 162 16.09 -3.21 5.96
C VAL A 162 16.49 -4.48 6.70
N LYS A 163 16.90 -4.32 7.96
CA LYS A 163 17.26 -5.43 8.86
C LYS A 163 16.37 -5.49 10.09
N SER A 164 16.21 -4.35 10.75
CA SER A 164 15.29 -4.21 11.88
C SER A 164 14.82 -2.76 12.01
N ASN A 165 13.57 -2.56 12.43
CA ASN A 165 13.04 -1.25 12.81
C ASN A 165 12.07 -1.44 13.98
N SER A 166 11.64 -0.34 14.60
CA SER A 166 10.62 -0.39 15.65
C SER A 166 9.72 0.83 15.58
N ALA A 167 8.45 0.66 15.91
CA ALA A 167 7.48 1.74 16.03
C ALA A 167 6.66 1.59 17.31
N ASP A 168 6.23 2.71 17.87
CA ASP A 168 5.22 2.71 18.92
C ASP A 168 3.85 2.53 18.27
N VAL A 169 3.03 1.63 18.79
CA VAL A 169 1.72 1.27 18.24
C VAL A 169 0.70 1.15 19.38
N PRO A 170 -0.59 1.45 19.16
CA PRO A 170 -1.60 1.35 20.22
C PRO A 170 -1.88 -0.09 20.66
N MET A 171 -2.51 -0.28 21.81
CA MET A 171 -3.13 -1.58 22.12
C MET A 171 -4.33 -1.82 21.19
N GLY A 172 -4.41 -3.00 20.57
CA GLY A 172 -5.45 -3.28 19.57
C GLY A 172 -5.21 -4.55 18.76
N CYS A 173 -6.07 -4.78 17.77
CA CYS A 173 -5.94 -5.86 16.81
C CYS A 173 -5.42 -5.34 15.48
N TYR A 174 -4.59 -6.15 14.84
CA TYR A 174 -3.77 -5.80 13.72
C TYR A 174 -3.99 -6.79 12.58
N SER A 175 -4.06 -6.28 11.36
CA SER A 175 -3.77 -7.02 10.14
C SER A 175 -2.49 -6.44 9.55
N ALA A 176 -1.43 -7.23 9.56
CA ALA A 176 -0.12 -6.81 9.09
C ALA A 176 0.18 -7.48 7.75
N THR A 177 0.64 -6.70 6.78
CA THR A 177 1.15 -7.20 5.50
C THR A 177 2.55 -6.68 5.29
N ALA A 178 3.49 -7.59 4.99
CA ALA A 178 4.85 -7.24 4.59
C ALA A 178 5.00 -7.47 3.09
N TRP A 179 5.51 -6.48 2.37
CA TRP A 179 6.06 -6.64 1.02
C TRP A 179 7.56 -6.62 1.12
N VAL A 180 8.21 -7.66 0.59
CA VAL A 180 9.65 -7.86 0.66
C VAL A 180 10.19 -7.84 -0.76
N ASP A 181 11.08 -6.89 -1.01
CA ASP A 181 11.80 -6.70 -2.28
C ASP A 181 13.23 -7.20 -2.08
N GLY A 182 13.63 -8.22 -2.84
CA GLY A 182 14.93 -8.85 -2.67
C GLY A 182 15.33 -9.71 -3.86
N LYS A 183 16.08 -10.80 -3.62
CA LYS A 183 16.38 -11.78 -4.70
C LYS A 183 15.14 -12.47 -5.23
N LYS A 184 14.14 -12.63 -4.36
CA LYS A 184 12.81 -13.14 -4.70
C LYS A 184 11.80 -12.31 -3.94
N ASP A 185 10.96 -11.62 -4.70
CA ASP A 185 9.93 -10.78 -4.10
C ASP A 185 8.80 -11.65 -3.57
N PHE A 186 8.24 -11.25 -2.44
CA PHE A 186 7.05 -11.87 -1.88
C PHE A 186 6.27 -10.91 -1.01
N ASN A 187 5.02 -11.28 -0.74
CA ASN A 187 4.25 -10.68 0.34
C ASN A 187 3.79 -11.76 1.31
N ALA A 188 3.60 -11.35 2.57
CA ALA A 188 3.06 -12.20 3.61
C ALA A 188 2.17 -11.39 4.54
N THR A 189 1.06 -11.99 4.98
CA THR A 189 0.07 -11.34 5.84
C THR A 189 -0.14 -12.17 7.10
N THR A 190 -0.35 -11.49 8.22
CA THR A 190 -0.71 -12.11 9.50
C THR A 190 -1.68 -11.22 10.27
N THR A 191 -2.41 -11.81 11.22
CA THR A 191 -3.30 -11.08 12.11
C THR A 191 -2.96 -11.41 13.56
N PHE A 192 -3.01 -10.42 14.44
CA PHE A 192 -2.69 -10.58 15.85
C PHE A 192 -3.31 -9.45 16.67
N CYS A 193 -3.36 -9.61 18.00
CA CYS A 193 -3.77 -8.53 18.90
C CYS A 193 -2.68 -8.29 19.94
N ILE A 194 -2.40 -7.02 20.20
CA ILE A 194 -1.49 -6.56 21.24
C ILE A 194 -2.35 -6.12 22.43
N ASN A 195 -2.28 -6.90 23.50
CA ASN A 195 -3.04 -6.68 24.73
C ASN A 195 -2.14 -6.30 25.92
N ASN A 196 -0.82 -6.26 25.73
CA ASN A 196 0.17 -5.92 26.73
C ASN A 196 1.38 -5.21 26.11
N THR A 197 2.20 -4.58 26.95
CA THR A 197 3.40 -3.84 26.55
C THR A 197 4.65 -4.71 26.44
N ASN A 198 4.54 -6.02 26.67
CA ASN A 198 5.69 -6.92 26.67
C ASN A 198 6.23 -7.08 25.25
N ASN A 199 7.55 -7.31 25.12
CA ASN A 199 8.28 -7.45 23.86
C ASN A 199 7.42 -8.06 22.74
N VAL A 200 6.91 -7.21 21.86
CA VAL A 200 6.13 -7.58 20.69
C VAL A 200 7.03 -7.46 19.47
N GLN A 201 7.08 -8.52 18.68
CA GLN A 201 7.95 -8.59 17.51
C GLN A 201 7.22 -9.21 16.32
N LEU A 202 7.36 -8.56 15.17
CA LEU A 202 7.08 -9.14 13.86
C LEU A 202 8.38 -9.63 13.23
N ILE A 203 8.35 -10.86 12.77
CA ILE A 203 9.46 -11.56 12.14
C ILE A 203 9.10 -11.84 10.70
N ILE A 204 9.92 -11.34 9.77
CA ILE A 204 9.82 -11.63 8.34
C ILE A 204 10.89 -12.67 8.03
N ASP A 205 10.47 -13.85 7.58
CA ASP A 205 11.35 -14.98 7.27
C ASP A 205 10.72 -15.85 6.18
N ASP A 206 11.50 -16.29 5.20
CA ASP A 206 11.15 -17.27 4.15
C ASP A 206 9.65 -17.32 3.77
N ASN A 207 9.16 -16.27 3.10
CA ASN A 207 7.77 -16.13 2.64
C ASN A 207 6.71 -16.09 3.77
N ARG A 208 7.10 -15.75 4.99
CA ARG A 208 6.22 -15.70 6.16
C ARG A 208 6.40 -14.41 6.95
N LEU A 209 5.30 -14.03 7.60
CA LEU A 209 5.25 -12.94 8.57
C LEU A 209 4.69 -13.52 9.87
N THR A 210 5.51 -13.57 10.91
CA THR A 210 5.16 -14.19 12.19
C THR A 210 5.13 -13.15 13.29
N PHE A 211 4.03 -13.10 14.04
CA PHE A 211 3.94 -12.32 15.26
C PHE A 211 4.41 -13.16 16.46
N THR A 212 5.25 -12.57 17.28
CA THR A 212 5.73 -13.13 18.54
C THR A 212 5.49 -12.11 19.64
N ALA A 213 4.89 -12.56 20.75
CA ALA A 213 4.63 -11.70 21.90
C ALA A 213 5.22 -12.32 23.16
N GLY A 214 5.79 -11.45 23.98
CA GLY A 214 6.35 -11.82 25.26
C GLY A 214 7.69 -12.51 25.11
N CYS A 215 7.83 -13.58 25.87
CA CYS A 215 9.11 -14.10 26.31
C CYS A 215 9.50 -15.35 25.50
N ALA A 216 9.15 -15.38 24.21
CA ALA A 216 9.36 -16.54 23.35
C ALA A 216 10.49 -16.26 22.33
N PRO A 217 11.37 -17.24 22.04
CA PRO A 217 11.35 -18.62 22.55
C PRO A 217 12.11 -18.83 23.88
N ASN A 218 12.87 -17.84 24.38
CA ASN A 218 13.80 -18.03 25.50
C ASN A 218 13.48 -17.16 26.72
N CYS A 219 12.36 -17.47 27.34
CA CYS A 219 12.16 -17.34 28.77
C CYS A 219 11.74 -18.71 29.30
#